data_AF-A0AB37R108-F1
#
_entry.id   AF-A0AB37R108-F1
#
_cell.length_a   1.000
_cell.length_b   1.000
_cell.length_c   1.000
_cell.angle_alpha   90.00
_cell.angle_beta   90.00
_cell.angle_gamma   90.00
#
_symmetry.space_group_name_H-M   'P 1'
#
loop_
_entity.id
_entity.type
_entity.pdbx_description
1 polymer ?
#
loop_
_entity_poly.entity_id
_entity_poly.type
_entity_poly.pdbx_seq_one_letter_code
_entity_poly.pdbx_strand_id
1 'polypeptide(L)'
;GLLWLNPPYGDLVADHSGASQYQGSGRRRLEKAFYQRSLPLLQYGGVMVFIVPHYVLDDELCGWLTNHFTGLRICAAVDRTFKQVVIFGIRVRRQDLARPREVAAMREHLRAIGSGEQAADLLPATWPWEQYAVLPIANDLEHFYRITLEPEQFSEEVLRLKGLWPDFTLHFGQTGAQPRAPVKALSRWHLALALAAGAITGVVTSRSGRVLVLKGDTYKDKVPKTEFTEDEDGNVFETRILTDRFVPRIRAWDMTPDSSYLGCALTISSDATTPAAHETTSNTEARSHDALFELGRVVLTHSVQSLLENNSLDVMQYLRRHATGDWGEISNDDWDSNQQALSAEGRLFSGYDIDAGDETRLWIITEVDRSVTTIMLPSDY
;
A
#
# COMPACT_ATOMS: atom_id res chain seq x y z
N GLY A 1 -24.21 -25.91 14.31
CA GLY A 1 -23.17 -24.87 14.42
C GLY A 1 -22.28 -24.87 13.19
N LEU A 2 -21.72 -23.72 12.81
CA LEU A 2 -20.83 -23.55 11.66
C LEU A 2 -19.47 -23.01 12.15
N LEU A 3 -18.37 -23.60 11.69
CA LEU A 3 -17.01 -23.11 11.91
C LEU A 3 -16.41 -22.71 10.56
N TRP A 4 -16.25 -21.42 10.32
CA TRP A 4 -15.62 -20.86 9.11
C TRP A 4 -14.20 -20.40 9.44
N LEU A 5 -13.21 -21.03 8.83
CA LEU A 5 -11.79 -20.82 9.14
C LEU A 5 -11.05 -20.32 7.89
N ASN A 6 -10.44 -19.13 8.02
CA ASN A 6 -9.41 -18.63 7.12
C ASN A 6 -8.20 -18.22 7.98
N PRO A 7 -7.38 -19.18 8.42
CA PRO A 7 -6.28 -18.91 9.36
C PRO A 7 -5.19 -18.04 8.73
N PRO A 8 -4.34 -17.40 9.56
CA PRO A 8 -3.12 -16.75 9.06
C PRO A 8 -2.16 -17.79 8.45
N TYR A 9 -1.54 -17.44 7.33
CA TYR A 9 -0.62 -18.31 6.61
C TYR A 9 0.82 -18.05 7.01
N GLY A 10 1.52 -19.10 7.43
CA GLY A 10 2.94 -18.99 7.77
C GLY A 10 3.44 -20.13 8.64
N ASP A 11 4.76 -20.17 8.77
CA ASP A 11 5.41 -21.05 9.74
C ASP A 11 5.30 -20.44 11.14
N LEU A 12 5.13 -21.30 12.14
CA LEU A 12 5.25 -20.90 13.53
C LEU A 12 6.71 -20.57 13.81
N VAL A 13 6.98 -19.33 14.23
CA VAL A 13 8.32 -18.95 14.72
C VAL A 13 8.60 -19.74 15.99
N ALA A 14 9.83 -20.24 16.12
CA ALA A 14 10.26 -20.88 17.36
C ALA A 14 10.35 -19.80 18.46
N ASP A 15 9.31 -19.70 19.28
CA ASP A 15 9.34 -18.86 20.46
C ASP A 15 10.42 -19.39 21.43
N HIS A 16 11.40 -18.54 21.77
CA HIS A 16 12.33 -18.80 22.87
C HIS A 16 11.64 -18.85 24.25
N SER A 17 10.35 -18.53 24.32
CA SER A 17 9.54 -18.46 25.55
C SER A 17 8.67 -19.71 25.82
N GLY A 18 8.82 -20.80 25.06
CA GLY A 18 8.18 -22.08 25.38
C GLY A 18 6.64 -22.12 25.24
N ALA A 19 6.03 -21.08 24.66
CA ALA A 19 4.57 -20.94 24.52
C ALA A 19 3.99 -21.47 23.20
N SER A 20 4.78 -22.21 22.40
CA SER A 20 4.28 -22.87 21.18
C SER A 20 3.33 -24.00 21.56
N GLN A 21 2.04 -23.70 21.72
CA GLN A 21 0.93 -24.65 21.97
C GLN A 21 0.64 -25.59 20.78
N TYR A 22 1.55 -25.70 19.82
CA TYR A 22 1.43 -26.66 18.72
C TYR A 22 1.60 -28.09 19.22
N GLN A 23 0.57 -28.92 19.08
CA GLN A 23 0.60 -30.32 19.47
C GLN A 23 0.67 -31.20 18.23
N GLY A 24 1.87 -31.41 17.69
CA GLY A 24 2.06 -32.21 16.48
C GLY A 24 3.54 -32.51 16.22
N SER A 25 3.79 -33.54 15.39
CA SER A 25 5.13 -33.93 14.95
C SER A 25 5.47 -33.42 13.55
N GLY A 26 4.46 -32.99 12.78
CA GLY A 26 4.66 -32.44 11.44
C GLY A 26 5.13 -30.99 11.43
N ARG A 27 5.19 -30.40 10.22
CA ARG A 27 5.60 -29.00 10.03
C ARG A 27 4.72 -28.06 10.84
N ARG A 28 5.34 -27.24 11.68
CA ARG A 28 4.66 -26.29 12.57
C ARG A 28 4.15 -25.09 11.77
N ARG A 29 2.87 -25.16 11.42
CA ARG A 29 2.16 -24.17 10.61
C ARG A 29 1.13 -23.42 11.44
N LEU A 30 0.96 -22.12 11.19
CA LEU A 30 -0.06 -21.30 11.83
C LEU A 30 -1.47 -21.85 11.54
N GLU A 31 -1.72 -22.35 10.34
CA GLU A 31 -3.00 -22.95 9.93
C GLU A 31 -3.39 -24.14 10.79
N LYS A 32 -2.41 -25.00 11.09
CA LYS A 32 -2.60 -26.18 11.92
C LYS A 32 -2.84 -25.82 13.39
N ALA A 33 -2.07 -24.89 13.95
CA ALA A 33 -2.29 -24.41 15.30
C ALA A 33 -3.66 -23.72 15.44
N PHE A 34 -4.06 -22.93 14.44
CA PHE A 34 -5.37 -22.30 14.40
C PHE A 34 -6.50 -23.33 14.34
N TYR A 35 -6.35 -24.36 13.49
CA TYR A 35 -7.28 -25.48 13.43
C TYR A 35 -7.42 -26.19 14.78
N GLN A 36 -6.30 -26.54 15.44
CA GLN A 36 -6.33 -27.22 16.74
C GLN A 36 -7.04 -26.41 17.82
N ARG A 37 -6.82 -25.09 17.85
CA ARG A 37 -7.48 -24.19 18.80
C ARG A 37 -8.97 -24.00 18.51
N SER A 38 -9.35 -24.02 17.23
CA SER A 38 -10.72 -23.73 16.80
C SER A 38 -11.63 -24.97 16.83
N LEU A 39 -11.07 -26.17 16.60
CA LEU A 39 -11.84 -27.40 16.50
C LEU A 39 -12.73 -27.65 17.74
N PRO A 40 -12.27 -27.49 18.99
CA PRO A 40 -13.12 -27.68 20.17
C PRO A 40 -14.39 -26.82 20.20
N LEU A 41 -14.39 -25.67 19.52
CA LEU A 41 -15.52 -24.73 19.49
C LEU A 41 -16.67 -25.19 18.59
N LEU A 42 -16.45 -26.15 17.69
CA LEU A 42 -17.47 -26.66 16.79
C LEU A 42 -18.22 -27.84 17.40
N GLN A 43 -19.51 -27.73 17.73
CA GLN A 43 -20.28 -28.90 18.20
C GLN A 43 -20.24 -30.10 17.23
N TYR A 44 -20.40 -31.33 17.74
CA TYR A 44 -20.61 -32.52 16.90
C TYR A 44 -21.87 -32.36 16.03
N GLY A 45 -21.84 -32.85 14.79
CA GLY A 45 -22.84 -32.55 13.76
C GLY A 45 -22.71 -31.15 13.15
N GLY A 46 -21.82 -30.31 13.69
CA GLY A 46 -21.53 -29.00 13.13
C GLY A 46 -20.72 -29.07 11.84
N VAL A 47 -20.84 -28.02 11.03
CA VAL A 47 -20.22 -27.92 9.70
C VAL A 47 -18.95 -27.10 9.81
N MET A 48 -17.87 -27.55 9.18
CA MET A 48 -16.63 -26.81 9.02
C MET A 48 -16.48 -26.36 7.56
N VAL A 49 -16.05 -25.11 7.38
CA VAL A 49 -15.50 -24.58 6.12
C VAL A 49 -14.08 -24.12 6.42
N PHE A 50 -13.08 -24.72 5.78
CA PHE A 50 -11.67 -24.47 6.07
C PHE A 50 -10.92 -24.08 4.81
N ILE A 51 -10.41 -22.85 4.79
CA ILE A 51 -9.71 -22.25 3.65
C ILE A 51 -8.22 -22.23 3.94
N VAL A 52 -7.45 -23.05 3.23
CA VAL A 52 -6.00 -23.15 3.42
C VAL A 52 -5.29 -23.30 2.08
N PRO A 53 -4.02 -22.92 1.96
CA PRO A 53 -3.21 -23.29 0.81
C PRO A 53 -3.09 -24.82 0.69
N HIS A 54 -3.20 -25.37 -0.52
CA HIS A 54 -3.21 -26.83 -0.69
C HIS A 54 -1.97 -27.51 -0.09
N TYR A 55 -0.80 -26.89 -0.20
CA TYR A 55 0.48 -27.42 0.30
C TYR A 55 0.56 -27.60 1.82
N VAL A 56 -0.45 -27.14 2.58
CA VAL A 56 -0.56 -27.37 4.02
C VAL A 56 -1.14 -28.77 4.33
N LEU A 57 -1.79 -29.41 3.36
CA LEU A 57 -2.38 -30.75 3.45
C LEU A 57 -1.32 -31.86 3.43
N ASP A 58 -0.54 -31.93 4.51
CA ASP A 58 0.37 -33.05 4.78
C ASP A 58 -0.33 -34.20 5.51
N ASP A 59 0.40 -35.31 5.72
CA ASP A 59 -0.14 -36.52 6.35
C ASP A 59 -0.78 -36.27 7.71
N GLU A 60 -0.27 -35.31 8.47
CA GLU A 60 -0.76 -34.96 9.79
C GLU A 60 -2.12 -34.24 9.69
N LEU A 61 -2.20 -33.17 8.90
CA LEU A 61 -3.45 -32.43 8.74
C LEU A 61 -4.53 -33.28 8.05
N CYS A 62 -4.17 -34.02 7.00
CA CYS A 62 -5.07 -34.95 6.34
C CYS A 62 -5.59 -36.01 7.34
N GLY A 63 -4.70 -36.55 8.17
CA GLY A 63 -5.07 -37.48 9.23
C GLY A 63 -6.05 -36.88 10.25
N TRP A 64 -5.85 -35.63 10.67
CA TRP A 64 -6.79 -34.94 11.57
C TRP A 64 -8.16 -34.75 10.91
N LEU A 65 -8.19 -34.21 9.69
CA LEU A 65 -9.42 -33.96 8.95
C LEU A 65 -10.24 -35.24 8.81
N THR A 66 -9.63 -36.33 8.33
CA THR A 66 -10.33 -37.60 8.10
C THR A 66 -10.77 -38.32 9.38
N ASN A 67 -10.15 -38.00 10.53
CA ASN A 67 -10.54 -38.57 11.84
C ASN A 67 -11.56 -37.72 12.59
N HIS A 68 -11.71 -36.43 12.26
CA HIS A 68 -12.62 -35.52 12.95
C HIS A 68 -13.91 -35.24 12.17
N PHE A 69 -13.92 -35.46 10.85
CA PHE A 69 -15.01 -35.07 9.97
C PHE A 69 -15.47 -36.21 9.06
N THR A 70 -16.78 -36.23 8.78
CA THR A 70 -17.39 -37.02 7.70
C THR A 70 -17.89 -36.10 6.59
N GLY A 71 -18.25 -36.68 5.44
CA GLY A 71 -18.74 -35.90 4.29
C GLY A 71 -17.73 -34.85 3.82
N LEU A 72 -16.44 -35.16 3.93
CA LEU A 72 -15.35 -34.28 3.52
C LEU A 72 -15.44 -34.01 2.03
N ARG A 73 -15.36 -32.73 1.67
CA ARG A 73 -15.29 -32.26 0.28
C ARG A 73 -14.24 -31.19 0.18
N ILE A 74 -13.52 -31.15 -0.93
CA ILE A 74 -12.46 -30.19 -1.18
C ILE A 74 -12.67 -29.58 -2.56
N CYS A 75 -12.62 -28.25 -2.62
CA CYS A 75 -12.73 -27.51 -3.87
C CYS A 75 -11.59 -26.51 -3.97
N ALA A 76 -11.13 -26.21 -5.18
CA ALA A 76 -10.24 -25.10 -5.43
C ALA A 76 -10.94 -23.76 -5.12
N ALA A 77 -10.21 -22.84 -4.50
CA ALA A 77 -10.69 -21.46 -4.35
C ALA A 77 -10.76 -20.77 -5.73
N VAL A 78 -11.66 -19.79 -5.86
CA VAL A 78 -11.84 -19.02 -7.10
C VAL A 78 -10.57 -18.23 -7.43
N ASP A 79 -9.94 -17.64 -6.41
CA ASP A 79 -8.66 -16.94 -6.56
C ASP A 79 -7.49 -17.94 -6.55
N ARG A 80 -6.80 -18.05 -7.68
CA ARG A 80 -5.65 -18.95 -7.87
C ARG A 80 -4.34 -18.39 -7.31
N THR A 81 -4.29 -17.09 -6.97
CA THR A 81 -3.08 -16.39 -6.53
C THR A 81 -2.47 -17.05 -5.29
N PHE A 82 -3.33 -17.45 -4.34
CA PHE A 82 -2.92 -18.01 -3.06
C PHE A 82 -2.87 -19.54 -3.04
N LYS A 83 -3.18 -20.20 -4.16
CA LYS A 83 -3.22 -21.67 -4.28
C LYS A 83 -4.09 -22.32 -3.17
N GLN A 84 -5.21 -21.68 -2.88
CA GLN A 84 -6.10 -22.07 -1.78
C GLN A 84 -7.07 -23.17 -2.21
N VAL A 85 -7.44 -23.99 -1.23
CA VAL A 85 -8.54 -24.93 -1.29
C VAL A 85 -9.53 -24.62 -0.17
N VAL A 86 -10.80 -24.89 -0.44
CA VAL A 86 -11.92 -24.78 0.50
C VAL A 86 -12.37 -26.20 0.84
N ILE A 87 -12.26 -26.56 2.12
CA ILE A 87 -12.58 -27.88 2.63
C ILE A 87 -13.86 -27.80 3.46
N PHE A 88 -14.84 -28.61 3.12
CA PHE A 88 -16.08 -28.77 3.85
C PHE A 88 -16.09 -30.09 4.60
N GLY A 89 -16.68 -30.13 5.80
CA GLY A 89 -16.84 -31.39 6.54
C GLY A 89 -17.83 -31.26 7.69
N ILE A 90 -18.41 -32.38 8.11
CA ILE A 90 -19.34 -32.45 9.24
C ILE A 90 -18.63 -33.11 10.42
N ARG A 91 -18.52 -32.42 11.57
CA ARG A 91 -17.78 -32.92 12.73
C ARG A 91 -18.46 -34.16 13.29
N VAL A 92 -17.72 -35.24 13.46
CA VAL A 92 -18.23 -36.51 13.99
C VAL A 92 -17.43 -37.00 15.18
N ARG A 93 -18.05 -37.88 15.98
CA ARG A 93 -17.30 -38.64 16.99
C ARG A 93 -16.58 -39.78 16.31
N ARG A 94 -15.49 -40.25 16.92
CA ARG A 94 -14.66 -41.33 16.37
C ARG A 94 -15.46 -42.62 16.10
N GLN A 95 -16.49 -42.90 16.89
CA GLN A 95 -17.36 -44.07 16.72
C GLN A 95 -18.32 -43.96 15.52
N ASP A 96 -18.59 -42.73 15.05
CA ASP A 96 -19.54 -42.43 13.97
C ASP A 96 -18.80 -42.16 12.64
N LEU A 97 -17.50 -42.48 12.57
CA LEU A 97 -16.69 -42.33 11.37
C LEU A 97 -17.14 -43.30 10.27
N ALA A 98 -16.93 -42.87 9.03
CA ALA A 98 -17.11 -43.71 7.84
C ALA A 98 -16.27 -44.99 7.91
N ARG A 99 -16.54 -45.93 6.99
CA ARG A 99 -15.82 -47.21 6.95
C ARG A 99 -14.31 -46.95 6.79
N PRO A 100 -13.42 -47.74 7.43
CA PRO A 100 -11.97 -47.49 7.36
C PRO A 100 -11.39 -47.35 5.95
N ARG A 101 -11.97 -48.06 4.97
CA ARG A 101 -11.59 -47.95 3.55
C ARG A 101 -11.93 -46.59 2.94
N GLU A 102 -13.08 -46.02 3.26
CA GLU A 102 -13.52 -44.71 2.76
C GLU A 102 -12.67 -43.58 3.38
N VAL A 103 -12.36 -43.71 4.68
CA VAL A 103 -11.45 -42.79 5.39
C VAL A 103 -10.06 -42.81 4.75
N ALA A 104 -9.53 -44.00 4.45
CA ALA A 104 -8.23 -44.15 3.79
C ALA A 104 -8.23 -43.54 2.37
N ALA A 105 -9.27 -43.78 1.58
CA ALA A 105 -9.40 -43.22 0.23
C ALA A 105 -9.49 -41.69 0.26
N MET A 106 -10.27 -41.12 1.18
CA MET A 106 -10.37 -39.66 1.35
C MET A 106 -9.05 -39.05 1.81
N ARG A 107 -8.35 -39.70 2.74
CA ARG A 107 -7.04 -39.23 3.21
C ARG A 107 -6.03 -39.18 2.06
N GLU A 108 -6.00 -40.22 1.23
CA GLU A 108 -5.12 -40.29 0.06
C GLU A 108 -5.46 -39.21 -0.97
N HIS A 109 -6.75 -38.96 -1.22
CA HIS A 109 -7.19 -37.89 -2.11
C HIS A 109 -6.78 -36.50 -1.62
N LEU A 110 -6.95 -36.20 -0.33
CA LEU A 110 -6.49 -34.94 0.26
C LEU A 110 -4.96 -34.78 0.17
N ARG A 111 -4.21 -35.89 0.38
CA ARG A 111 -2.75 -35.91 0.28
C ARG A 111 -2.27 -35.64 -1.15
N ALA A 112 -2.91 -36.24 -2.16
CA ALA A 112 -2.59 -36.03 -3.57
C ALA A 112 -2.84 -34.56 -4.00
N ILE A 113 -3.89 -33.92 -3.46
CA ILE A 113 -4.12 -32.48 -3.65
C ILE A 113 -3.06 -31.66 -2.91
N GLY A 114 -2.68 -32.09 -1.70
CA GLY A 114 -1.64 -31.43 -0.91
C GLY A 114 -0.29 -31.38 -1.60
N SER A 115 0.15 -32.51 -2.18
CA SER A 115 1.40 -32.61 -2.93
C SER A 115 1.34 -31.95 -4.32
N GLY A 116 0.12 -31.66 -4.82
CA GLY A 116 -0.10 -31.13 -6.16
C GLY A 116 -0.11 -32.20 -7.26
N GLU A 117 -0.13 -33.50 -6.90
CA GLU A 117 -0.33 -34.61 -7.84
C GLU A 117 -1.71 -34.57 -8.48
N GLN A 118 -2.71 -34.09 -7.74
CA GLN A 118 -4.08 -33.90 -8.22
C GLN A 118 -4.54 -32.46 -7.98
N ALA A 119 -5.28 -31.87 -8.92
CA ALA A 119 -5.94 -30.59 -8.70
C ALA A 119 -7.27 -30.79 -7.96
N ALA A 120 -7.60 -29.90 -7.04
CA ALA A 120 -8.93 -29.85 -6.45
C ALA A 120 -9.96 -29.37 -7.49
N ASP A 121 -11.16 -29.96 -7.47
CA ASP A 121 -12.25 -29.57 -8.37
C ASP A 121 -12.69 -28.13 -8.10
N LEU A 122 -13.15 -27.42 -9.14
CA LEU A 122 -13.71 -26.08 -8.95
C LEU A 122 -15.00 -26.13 -8.14
N LEU A 123 -15.27 -25.06 -7.38
CA LEU A 123 -16.59 -24.87 -6.76
C LEU A 123 -17.67 -24.90 -7.86
N PRO A 124 -18.70 -25.75 -7.74
CA PRO A 124 -19.73 -25.86 -8.75
C PRO A 124 -20.59 -24.58 -8.78
N ALA A 125 -20.99 -24.15 -9.97
CA ALA A 125 -21.85 -22.96 -10.14
C ALA A 125 -23.21 -23.11 -9.44
N THR A 126 -23.73 -24.34 -9.38
CA THR A 126 -24.93 -24.72 -8.63
C THR A 126 -24.58 -25.86 -7.71
N TRP A 127 -24.91 -25.75 -6.42
CA TRP A 127 -24.59 -26.77 -5.43
C TRP A 127 -25.38 -28.07 -5.69
N PRO A 128 -24.73 -29.16 -6.14
CA PRO A 128 -25.43 -30.38 -6.58
C PRO A 128 -25.73 -31.33 -5.41
N TRP A 129 -25.23 -31.04 -4.21
CA TRP A 129 -25.37 -31.89 -3.04
C TRP A 129 -26.46 -31.38 -2.09
N GLU A 130 -26.79 -32.18 -1.11
CA GLU A 130 -27.63 -31.73 0.01
C GLU A 130 -27.02 -30.50 0.69
N GLN A 131 -27.91 -29.60 1.10
CA GLN A 131 -27.54 -28.40 1.84
C GLN A 131 -27.04 -28.78 3.22
N TYR A 132 -25.98 -28.12 3.67
CA TYR A 132 -25.48 -28.29 5.02
C TYR A 132 -26.47 -27.70 6.03
N ALA A 133 -26.95 -28.53 6.97
CA ALA A 133 -27.80 -28.07 8.06
C ALA A 133 -26.96 -27.48 9.19
N VAL A 134 -27.15 -26.20 9.49
CA VAL A 134 -26.54 -25.57 10.67
C VAL A 134 -27.40 -25.91 11.89
N LEU A 135 -27.00 -26.97 12.60
CA LEU A 135 -27.75 -27.41 13.78
C LEU A 135 -27.88 -26.29 14.82
N PRO A 136 -29.07 -26.14 15.45
CA PRO A 136 -29.24 -25.23 16.57
C PRO A 136 -28.33 -25.63 17.72
N ILE A 137 -28.19 -24.72 18.68
CA ILE A 137 -27.46 -24.98 19.90
C ILE A 137 -28.15 -26.12 20.69
N ALA A 138 -27.37 -27.07 21.21
CA ALA A 138 -27.90 -28.17 22.04
C ALA A 138 -28.10 -27.77 23.51
N ASN A 139 -27.36 -26.77 24.01
CA ASN A 139 -27.37 -26.30 25.39
C ASN A 139 -27.56 -24.79 25.42
N ASP A 140 -28.51 -24.26 26.19
CA ASP A 140 -28.67 -22.80 26.33
C ASP A 140 -27.32 -22.11 26.64
N LEU A 141 -27.06 -21.00 25.94
CA LEU A 141 -25.92 -20.14 26.22
C LEU A 141 -26.08 -19.61 27.65
N GLU A 142 -25.33 -20.15 28.60
CA GLU A 142 -25.42 -19.69 29.99
C GLU A 142 -25.08 -18.20 30.09
N HIS A 143 -24.07 -17.75 29.35
CA HIS A 143 -23.64 -16.34 29.36
C HIS A 143 -23.04 -15.92 28.01
N PHE A 144 -23.55 -14.83 27.45
CA PHE A 144 -22.95 -14.14 26.30
C PHE A 144 -22.47 -12.77 26.76
N TYR A 145 -21.15 -12.59 26.89
CA TYR A 145 -20.56 -11.31 27.29
C TYR A 145 -20.03 -10.59 26.07
N ARG A 146 -20.64 -9.46 25.74
CA ARG A 146 -20.03 -8.45 24.87
C ARG A 146 -19.41 -7.39 25.77
N ILE A 147 -18.09 -7.33 25.82
CA ILE A 147 -17.40 -6.21 26.46
C ILE A 147 -17.24 -5.14 25.39
N THR A 148 -18.02 -4.08 25.50
CA THR A 148 -17.79 -2.83 24.78
C THR A 148 -17.32 -1.83 25.81
N LEU A 149 -16.08 -1.37 25.65
CA LEU A 149 -15.57 -0.26 26.43
C LEU A 149 -16.01 1.02 25.73
N GLU A 150 -16.75 1.86 26.43
CA GLU A 150 -16.98 3.23 25.99
C GLU A 150 -15.63 3.98 25.90
N PRO A 151 -15.49 5.02 25.05
CA PRO A 151 -14.22 5.70 24.83
C PRO A 151 -13.53 6.17 26.12
N GLU A 152 -14.32 6.61 27.09
CA GLU A 152 -13.85 7.05 28.41
C GLU A 152 -13.29 5.88 29.24
N GLN A 153 -14.03 4.76 29.32
CA GLN A 153 -13.55 3.55 30.00
C GLN A 153 -12.30 2.97 29.33
N PHE A 154 -12.22 3.01 28.00
CA PHE A 154 -11.03 2.59 27.27
C PHE A 154 -9.84 3.50 27.59
N SER A 155 -10.05 4.81 27.63
CA SER A 155 -9.02 5.78 28.00
C SER A 155 -8.50 5.54 29.42
N GLU A 156 -9.40 5.33 30.38
CA GLU A 156 -9.05 4.99 31.76
C GLU A 156 -8.25 3.70 31.86
N GLU A 157 -8.64 2.65 31.12
CA GLU A 157 -7.91 1.38 31.12
C GLU A 157 -6.54 1.48 30.46
N VAL A 158 -6.41 2.25 29.37
CA VAL A 158 -5.10 2.51 28.73
C VAL A 158 -4.17 3.24 29.69
N LEU A 159 -4.69 4.23 30.43
CA LEU A 159 -3.94 4.96 31.45
C LEU A 159 -3.59 4.10 32.66
N ARG A 160 -4.48 3.19 33.05
CA ARG A 160 -4.27 2.26 34.19
C ARG A 160 -3.23 1.21 33.85
N LEU A 161 -3.38 0.53 32.72
CA LEU A 161 -2.50 -0.56 32.30
C LEU A 161 -1.14 -0.04 31.83
N LYS A 162 -1.08 1.18 31.29
CA LYS A 162 0.10 1.86 30.73
C LYS A 162 0.84 1.11 29.62
N GLY A 163 0.50 -0.15 29.35
CA GLY A 163 1.18 -1.01 28.39
C GLY A 163 2.69 -1.07 28.66
N LEU A 164 3.47 -1.17 27.59
CA LEU A 164 4.94 -1.14 27.64
C LEU A 164 5.49 0.30 27.58
N TRP A 165 4.64 1.34 27.62
CA TRP A 165 5.08 2.73 27.49
C TRP A 165 6.01 3.21 28.60
N PRO A 166 5.84 2.82 29.89
CA PRO A 166 6.78 3.18 30.95
C PRO A 166 8.19 2.65 30.70
N ASP A 167 8.28 1.46 30.08
CA ASP A 167 9.52 0.77 29.77
C ASP A 167 9.95 0.96 28.30
N PHE A 168 9.35 1.93 27.61
CA PHE A 168 9.61 2.15 26.19
C PHE A 168 11.10 2.37 25.92
N THR A 169 11.76 3.19 26.73
CA THR A 169 13.21 3.44 26.61
C THR A 169 14.04 2.22 26.98
N LEU A 170 13.56 1.33 27.84
CA LEU A 170 14.27 0.10 28.19
C LEU A 170 14.28 -0.90 27.02
N HIS A 171 13.13 -1.06 26.35
CA HIS A 171 12.95 -2.04 25.29
C HIS A 171 13.25 -1.52 23.88
N PHE A 172 12.96 -0.24 23.63
CA PHE A 172 13.05 0.41 22.33
C PHE A 172 13.98 1.62 22.33
N GLY A 173 14.43 2.08 23.50
CA GLY A 173 15.53 3.01 23.56
C GLY A 173 16.76 2.29 23.04
N GLN A 174 17.17 2.64 21.82
CA GLN A 174 18.51 2.33 21.37
C GLN A 174 19.45 3.06 22.33
N THR A 175 20.01 2.35 23.31
CA THR A 175 21.20 2.82 24.00
C THR A 175 22.19 3.08 22.89
N GLY A 176 22.44 4.36 22.59
CA GLY A 176 23.29 4.77 21.50
C GLY A 176 24.66 4.15 21.70
N ALA A 177 24.90 2.98 21.10
CA ALA A 177 26.23 2.46 20.96
C ALA A 177 26.98 3.55 20.22
N GLN A 178 27.96 4.17 20.88
CA GLN A 178 28.79 5.15 20.19
C GLN A 178 29.30 4.48 18.92
N PRO A 179 28.96 5.00 17.72
CA PRO A 179 29.35 4.35 16.50
C PRO A 179 30.87 4.27 16.49
N ARG A 180 31.40 3.03 16.50
CA ARG A 180 32.84 2.82 16.35
C ARG A 180 33.23 3.36 14.99
N ALA A 181 34.16 4.30 14.96
CA ALA A 181 34.66 4.85 13.71
C ALA A 181 35.19 3.70 12.83
N PRO A 182 34.86 3.68 11.53
CA PRO A 182 35.33 2.63 10.64
C PRO A 182 36.86 2.66 10.56
N VAL A 183 37.49 1.49 10.50
CA VAL A 183 38.96 1.32 10.45
C VAL A 183 39.60 2.06 9.27
N LYS A 184 38.82 2.34 8.22
CA LYS A 184 39.21 3.12 7.05
C LYS A 184 38.15 4.17 6.75
N ALA A 185 38.57 5.37 6.37
CA ALA A 185 37.66 6.42 5.90
C ALA A 185 36.81 5.92 4.73
N LEU A 186 35.51 6.21 4.77
CA LEU A 186 34.59 5.87 3.69
C LEU A 186 34.95 6.66 2.43
N SER A 187 34.92 6.00 1.28
CA SER A 187 35.09 6.67 -0.01
C SER A 187 33.86 7.52 -0.33
N ARG A 188 33.99 8.43 -1.32
CA ARG A 188 32.86 9.23 -1.81
C ARG A 188 31.68 8.35 -2.26
N TRP A 189 31.98 7.19 -2.86
CA TRP A 189 30.96 6.22 -3.27
C TRP A 189 30.21 5.61 -2.07
N HIS A 190 30.93 5.19 -1.03
CA HIS A 190 30.28 4.66 0.17
C HIS A 190 29.39 5.71 0.86
N LEU A 191 29.83 6.96 0.90
CA LEU A 191 29.04 8.06 1.45
C LEU A 191 27.80 8.35 0.59
N ALA A 192 27.93 8.35 -0.73
CA ALA A 192 26.81 8.53 -1.64
C ALA A 192 25.78 7.40 -1.51
N LEU A 193 26.23 6.15 -1.42
CA LEU A 193 25.37 4.98 -1.24
C LEU A 193 24.64 5.00 0.11
N ALA A 194 25.36 5.29 1.20
CA ALA A 194 24.78 5.35 2.54
C ALA A 194 23.80 6.54 2.68
N LEU A 195 24.09 7.66 2.01
CA LEU A 195 23.16 8.77 1.88
C LEU A 195 21.92 8.36 1.10
N ALA A 196 22.05 7.78 -0.10
CA ALA A 196 20.92 7.33 -0.92
C ALA A 196 20.04 6.28 -0.22
N ALA A 197 20.64 5.37 0.54
CA ALA A 197 19.92 4.36 1.32
C ALA A 197 19.24 4.90 2.59
N GLY A 198 19.34 6.19 2.87
CA GLY A 198 18.77 6.82 4.07
C GLY A 198 19.55 6.57 5.36
N ALA A 199 20.68 5.87 5.30
CA ALA A 199 21.54 5.57 6.45
C ALA A 199 22.34 6.79 6.94
N ILE A 200 22.51 7.80 6.10
CA ILE A 200 23.06 9.11 6.47
C ILE A 200 21.94 10.14 6.40
N THR A 201 21.63 10.74 7.54
CA THR A 201 20.60 11.78 7.70
C THR A 201 21.14 12.86 8.64
N GLY A 202 20.91 14.13 8.33
CA GLY A 202 21.31 15.22 9.21
C GLY A 202 21.74 16.51 8.51
N VAL A 203 22.22 17.45 9.31
CA VAL A 203 22.69 18.77 8.85
C VAL A 203 24.11 18.65 8.28
N VAL A 204 24.30 19.14 7.06
CA VAL A 204 25.60 19.20 6.38
C VAL A 204 25.91 20.65 6.02
N THR A 205 27.09 21.11 6.43
CA THR A 205 27.59 22.45 6.11
C THR A 205 28.71 22.35 5.08
N SER A 206 28.56 23.03 3.95
CA SER A 206 29.59 23.11 2.93
C SER A 206 30.70 24.07 3.36
N ARG A 207 31.87 23.98 2.70
CA ARG A 207 32.98 24.93 2.91
C ARG A 207 32.64 26.37 2.50
N SER A 208 31.64 26.55 1.65
CA SER A 208 31.13 27.87 1.24
C SER A 208 30.07 28.43 2.18
N GLY A 209 29.80 27.76 3.32
CA GLY A 209 28.82 28.20 4.31
C GLY A 209 27.38 27.76 4.05
N ARG A 210 27.12 27.01 2.96
CA ARG A 210 25.79 26.48 2.66
C ARG A 210 25.41 25.39 3.66
N VAL A 211 24.24 25.49 4.29
CA VAL A 211 23.75 24.53 5.29
C VAL A 211 22.54 23.80 4.72
N LEU A 212 22.61 22.47 4.63
CA LEU A 212 21.52 21.63 4.13
C LEU A 212 21.16 20.54 5.16
N VAL A 213 19.88 20.30 5.40
CA VAL A 213 19.42 19.09 6.10
C VAL A 213 19.12 18.02 5.08
N LEU A 214 19.90 16.94 5.09
CA LEU A 214 19.79 15.87 4.10
C LEU A 214 19.01 14.68 4.67
N LYS A 215 18.15 14.11 3.82
CA LYS A 215 17.51 12.81 4.03
C LYS A 215 17.53 12.01 2.73
N GLY A 216 18.20 10.87 2.78
CA GLY A 216 18.05 9.85 1.76
C GLY A 216 16.74 9.10 1.86
N ASP A 217 16.25 8.68 0.72
CA ASP A 217 15.08 7.85 0.55
C ASP A 217 15.29 6.95 -0.67
N THR A 218 14.65 5.80 -0.72
CA THR A 218 14.66 4.91 -1.89
C THR A 218 13.24 4.45 -2.13
N TYR A 219 12.67 4.85 -3.26
CA TYR A 219 11.32 4.44 -3.62
C TYR A 219 11.37 3.35 -4.69
N LYS A 220 10.31 2.56 -4.70
CA LYS A 220 10.15 1.43 -5.60
C LYS A 220 9.31 1.88 -6.79
N ASP A 221 9.93 1.91 -7.96
CA ASP A 221 9.31 2.22 -9.24
C ASP A 221 9.02 0.92 -10.01
N LYS A 222 8.03 0.92 -10.90
CA LYS A 222 7.68 -0.25 -11.72
C LYS A 222 7.93 0.07 -13.18
N VAL A 223 8.88 -0.64 -13.79
CA VAL A 223 9.18 -0.48 -15.21
C VAL A 223 8.42 -1.57 -15.98
N PRO A 224 7.42 -1.21 -16.81
CA PRO A 224 6.73 -2.17 -17.66
C PRO A 224 7.61 -2.55 -18.86
N LYS A 225 7.70 -3.84 -19.14
CA LYS A 225 8.28 -4.37 -20.37
C LYS A 225 7.26 -5.29 -21.03
N THR A 226 6.95 -5.03 -22.30
CA THR A 226 6.04 -5.87 -23.09
C THR A 226 6.87 -6.75 -24.01
N GLU A 227 6.64 -8.06 -23.95
CA GLU A 227 7.20 -9.06 -24.87
C GLU A 227 6.06 -9.72 -25.63
N PHE A 228 6.22 -9.86 -26.95
CA PHE A 228 5.26 -10.54 -27.82
C PHE A 228 5.82 -11.92 -28.18
N THR A 229 5.07 -12.96 -27.88
CA THR A 229 5.44 -14.34 -28.23
C THR A 229 4.38 -14.91 -29.15
N GLU A 230 4.79 -15.42 -30.30
CA GLU A 230 3.90 -16.03 -31.30
C GLU A 230 4.01 -17.55 -31.19
N ASP A 231 2.88 -18.26 -31.10
CA ASP A 231 2.84 -19.72 -31.08
C ASP A 231 2.88 -20.33 -32.50
N GLU A 232 3.04 -21.65 -32.60
CA GLU A 232 3.07 -22.38 -33.88
C GLU A 232 1.74 -22.31 -34.66
N ASP A 233 0.65 -21.88 -34.01
CA ASP A 233 -0.68 -21.72 -34.59
C ASP A 233 -0.98 -20.27 -35.03
N GLY A 234 -0.01 -19.35 -34.87
CA GLY A 234 -0.11 -17.95 -35.28
C GLY A 234 -0.86 -17.03 -34.28
N ASN A 235 -1.06 -17.47 -33.04
CA ASN A 235 -1.61 -16.62 -31.99
C ASN A 235 -0.49 -15.81 -31.32
N VAL A 236 -0.69 -14.49 -31.23
CA VAL A 236 0.24 -13.58 -30.57
C VAL A 236 -0.18 -13.38 -29.11
N PHE A 237 0.70 -13.76 -28.18
CA PHE A 237 0.53 -13.52 -26.75
C PHE A 237 1.31 -12.26 -26.33
N GLU A 238 0.61 -11.29 -25.74
CA GLU A 238 1.22 -10.12 -25.10
C GLU A 238 1.55 -10.46 -23.63
N THR A 239 2.84 -10.57 -23.30
CA THR A 239 3.30 -10.75 -21.92
C THR A 239 3.81 -9.41 -21.38
N ARG A 240 3.11 -8.86 -20.38
CA ARG A 240 3.53 -7.64 -19.66
C ARG A 240 4.30 -8.00 -18.40
N ILE A 241 5.60 -7.77 -18.41
CA ILE A 241 6.50 -7.98 -17.27
C ILE A 241 6.66 -6.65 -16.53
N LEU A 242 6.19 -6.59 -15.28
CA LEU A 242 6.42 -5.45 -14.40
C LEU A 242 7.67 -5.71 -13.56
N THR A 243 8.77 -5.04 -13.87
CA THR A 243 10.02 -5.17 -13.10
C THR A 243 10.12 -4.05 -12.07
N ASP A 244 10.36 -4.43 -10.83
CA ASP A 244 10.59 -3.47 -9.76
C ASP A 244 11.99 -2.84 -9.87
N ARG A 245 12.05 -1.51 -9.95
CA ARG A 245 13.26 -0.71 -10.00
C ARG A 245 13.36 0.13 -8.73
N PHE A 246 14.43 -0.03 -7.96
CA PHE A 246 14.68 0.79 -6.77
C PHE A 246 15.42 2.06 -7.17
N VAL A 247 14.77 3.22 -7.00
CA VAL A 247 15.31 4.52 -7.40
C VAL A 247 15.74 5.30 -6.15
N PRO A 248 17.05 5.57 -5.97
CA PRO A 248 17.53 6.38 -4.87
C PRO A 248 17.15 7.86 -5.08
N ARG A 249 16.66 8.50 -4.02
CA ARG A 249 16.27 9.91 -4.01
C ARG A 249 16.85 10.59 -2.78
N ILE A 250 17.52 11.72 -2.95
CA ILE A 250 18.03 12.51 -1.82
C ILE A 250 17.19 13.78 -1.73
N ARG A 251 16.55 14.01 -0.59
CA ARG A 251 15.93 15.29 -0.27
C ARG A 251 16.86 16.12 0.60
N ALA A 252 16.95 17.41 0.31
CA ALA A 252 17.79 18.36 1.03
C ALA A 252 16.96 19.59 1.37
N TRP A 253 16.87 19.96 2.64
CA TRP A 253 16.25 21.21 3.07
C TRP A 253 17.32 22.28 3.20
N ASP A 254 17.21 23.39 2.46
CA ASP A 254 18.19 24.47 2.58
C ASP A 254 17.92 25.31 3.84
N MET A 255 18.92 25.33 4.73
CA MET A 255 18.93 26.08 5.98
C MET A 255 20.01 27.17 6.00
N THR A 256 20.54 27.52 4.82
CA THR A 256 21.59 28.54 4.71
C THR A 256 21.04 29.91 5.06
N PRO A 257 21.59 30.61 6.07
CA PRO A 257 21.17 31.99 6.36
C PRO A 257 21.31 32.88 5.14
N ASP A 258 20.33 33.77 4.91
CA ASP A 258 20.28 34.73 3.81
C ASP A 258 20.25 34.12 2.39
N SER A 259 20.04 32.80 2.27
CA SER A 259 19.80 32.14 0.99
C SER A 259 18.40 32.46 0.48
N SER A 260 18.28 32.77 -0.80
CA SER A 260 16.98 32.88 -1.50
C SER A 260 16.18 31.57 -1.48
N TYR A 261 16.82 30.45 -1.14
CA TYR A 261 16.22 29.13 -1.01
C TYR A 261 16.06 28.69 0.46
N LEU A 262 16.32 29.56 1.43
CA LEU A 262 16.15 29.23 2.86
C LEU A 262 14.73 28.72 3.11
N GLY A 263 14.62 27.52 3.65
CA GLY A 263 13.33 26.88 3.88
C GLY A 263 12.85 25.99 2.72
N CYS A 264 13.52 25.96 1.56
CA CYS A 264 13.12 25.14 0.43
C CYS A 264 13.66 23.70 0.52
N ALA A 265 12.83 22.73 0.11
CA ALA A 265 13.25 21.36 -0.11
C ALA A 265 13.71 21.14 -1.57
N LEU A 266 14.91 20.59 -1.73
CA LEU A 266 15.55 20.23 -2.99
C LEU A 266 15.51 18.70 -3.11
N THR A 267 15.24 18.20 -4.31
CA THR A 267 15.32 16.77 -4.61
C THR A 267 16.45 16.53 -5.59
N ILE A 268 17.38 15.63 -5.24
CA ILE A 268 18.47 15.17 -6.09
C ILE A 268 18.14 13.72 -6.45
N SER A 269 17.80 13.50 -7.72
CA SER A 269 17.58 12.18 -8.32
C SER A 269 18.67 11.86 -9.34
N SER A 270 18.89 10.58 -9.62
CA SER A 270 19.89 10.10 -10.58
C SER A 270 19.41 10.11 -12.04
N ASP A 271 18.18 10.55 -12.32
CA ASP A 271 17.64 10.57 -13.67
C ASP A 271 18.15 11.81 -14.43
N ALA A 272 19.16 11.58 -15.28
CA ALA A 272 19.81 12.63 -16.06
C ALA A 272 19.00 13.11 -17.28
N THR A 273 17.68 12.88 -17.34
CA THR A 273 16.84 13.21 -18.51
C THR A 273 15.76 14.26 -18.24
N THR A 274 15.66 14.81 -17.02
CA THR A 274 14.67 15.84 -16.72
C THR A 274 15.30 16.90 -15.78
N PRO A 275 15.21 18.21 -16.08
CA PRO A 275 15.57 19.23 -15.10
C PRO A 275 14.74 19.02 -13.82
N ALA A 276 15.40 19.07 -12.67
CA ALA A 276 14.82 18.75 -11.37
C ALA A 276 13.48 19.47 -11.14
N ALA A 277 12.37 18.73 -11.23
CA ALA A 277 11.06 19.20 -10.84
C ALA A 277 10.98 19.27 -9.31
N HIS A 278 10.71 20.46 -8.79
CA HIS A 278 10.51 20.70 -7.37
C HIS A 278 9.14 20.16 -6.92
N GLU A 279 9.10 18.90 -6.46
CA GLU A 279 7.92 18.35 -5.80
C GLU A 279 7.81 18.83 -4.35
N THR A 280 6.96 19.83 -4.11
CA THR A 280 6.58 20.27 -2.77
C THR A 280 5.25 19.63 -2.39
N THR A 281 5.31 18.59 -1.54
CA THR A 281 4.13 18.01 -0.86
C THR A 281 3.73 18.92 0.30
N SER A 282 2.51 19.44 0.22
CA SER A 282 1.88 20.37 1.15
C SER A 282 1.56 19.77 2.51
N ASN A 283 1.73 20.55 3.58
CA ASN A 283 0.79 20.54 4.70
C ASN A 283 0.25 21.95 4.90
N THR A 284 -1.06 21.99 5.02
CA THR A 284 -2.05 23.06 5.14
C THR A 284 -1.66 24.24 6.05
N GLU A 285 -2.11 25.44 5.63
CA GLU A 285 -2.15 26.71 6.37
C GLU A 285 -0.82 27.46 6.57
N ALA A 286 -0.28 28.01 5.49
CA ALA A 286 0.57 29.21 5.58
C ALA A 286 0.02 30.26 4.60
N ARG A 287 -0.31 31.43 5.15
CA ARG A 287 -0.68 32.61 4.36
C ARG A 287 0.40 32.90 3.31
N SER A 288 -0.08 33.19 2.11
CA SER A 288 0.60 33.79 0.95
C SER A 288 1.76 34.71 1.32
N HIS A 289 2.99 34.33 0.97
CA HIS A 289 4.12 35.26 0.94
C HIS A 289 4.84 35.35 -0.42
N ASP A 290 4.40 34.60 -1.44
CA ASP A 290 5.01 34.62 -2.79
C ASP A 290 4.09 35.11 -3.92
N ALA A 291 2.82 35.43 -3.66
CA ALA A 291 1.92 35.95 -4.71
C ALA A 291 2.18 37.45 -4.93
N LEU A 292 2.53 37.84 -6.16
CA LEU A 292 2.76 39.24 -6.55
C LEU A 292 1.46 40.06 -6.56
N PHE A 293 0.31 39.41 -6.68
CA PHE A 293 -1.02 40.02 -6.69
C PHE A 293 -2.08 39.02 -6.22
N GLU A 294 -3.26 39.52 -5.84
CA GLU A 294 -4.40 38.68 -5.49
C GLU A 294 -5.08 38.13 -6.75
N LEU A 295 -5.46 36.85 -6.73
CA LEU A 295 -6.16 36.17 -7.84
C LEU A 295 -7.68 36.41 -7.83
N GLY A 296 -8.22 37.06 -6.80
CA GLY A 296 -9.65 37.23 -6.61
C GLY A 296 -10.41 35.90 -6.71
N ARG A 297 -11.54 35.90 -7.43
CA ARG A 297 -12.34 34.71 -7.72
C ARG A 297 -11.77 33.98 -8.94
N VAL A 298 -11.31 32.75 -8.73
CA VAL A 298 -10.85 31.88 -9.81
C VAL A 298 -12.04 31.18 -10.47
N VAL A 299 -12.10 31.23 -11.80
CA VAL A 299 -13.11 30.56 -12.62
C VAL A 299 -12.45 29.80 -13.78
N LEU A 300 -13.07 28.69 -14.18
CA LEU A 300 -12.63 27.83 -15.27
C LEU A 300 -13.66 27.87 -16.40
N THR A 301 -13.22 27.83 -17.65
CA THR A 301 -14.13 27.51 -18.76
C THR A 301 -14.54 26.03 -18.70
N HIS A 302 -15.67 25.71 -19.33
CA HIS A 302 -16.20 24.35 -19.37
C HIS A 302 -15.18 23.35 -19.96
N SER A 303 -14.43 23.77 -20.98
CA SER A 303 -13.39 22.97 -21.64
C SER A 303 -12.25 22.63 -20.67
N VAL A 304 -11.75 23.61 -19.92
CA VAL A 304 -10.72 23.38 -18.89
C VAL A 304 -11.23 22.53 -17.72
N GLN A 305 -12.47 22.75 -17.28
CA GLN A 305 -13.09 21.93 -16.23
C GLN A 305 -13.15 20.45 -16.65
N SER A 306 -13.48 20.16 -17.91
CA SER A 306 -13.53 18.80 -18.45
C SER A 306 -12.15 18.11 -18.43
N LEU A 307 -11.07 18.85 -18.71
CA LEU A 307 -9.70 18.32 -18.64
C LEU A 307 -9.26 18.01 -17.20
N LEU A 308 -9.72 18.80 -16.24
CA LEU A 308 -9.48 18.58 -14.81
C LEU A 308 -10.21 17.32 -14.31
N GLU A 309 -11.49 17.15 -14.68
CA GLU A 309 -12.31 15.99 -14.29
C GLU A 309 -11.75 14.67 -14.86
N ASN A 310 -11.16 14.71 -16.05
CA ASN A 310 -10.47 13.58 -16.67
C ASN A 310 -9.02 13.39 -16.18
N ASN A 311 -8.60 14.14 -15.15
CA ASN A 311 -7.27 14.09 -14.53
C ASN A 311 -6.11 14.23 -15.54
N SER A 312 -6.34 14.97 -16.62
CA SER A 312 -5.39 15.19 -17.71
C SER A 312 -4.65 16.53 -17.59
N LEU A 313 -5.12 17.43 -16.72
CA LEU A 313 -4.53 18.75 -16.49
C LEU A 313 -4.62 19.13 -15.01
N ASP A 314 -3.48 19.41 -14.37
CA ASP A 314 -3.44 20.08 -13.07
C ASP A 314 -3.41 21.60 -13.27
N VAL A 315 -4.53 22.28 -13.04
CA VAL A 315 -4.64 23.74 -13.18
C VAL A 315 -3.95 24.50 -12.06
N MET A 316 -3.74 23.88 -10.88
CA MET A 316 -3.20 24.56 -9.71
C MET A 316 -1.73 24.92 -9.87
N GLN A 317 -0.96 24.16 -10.66
CA GLN A 317 0.43 24.49 -10.94
C GLN A 317 0.56 25.79 -11.77
N TYR A 318 -0.29 25.96 -12.79
CA TYR A 318 -0.26 27.13 -13.67
C TYR A 318 -0.82 28.38 -12.97
N LEU A 319 -1.84 28.20 -12.14
CA LEU A 319 -2.38 29.29 -11.33
C LEU A 319 -1.36 29.83 -10.33
N ARG A 320 -0.56 28.96 -9.70
CA ARG A 320 0.54 29.41 -8.82
C ARG A 320 1.61 30.17 -9.59
N ARG A 321 2.03 29.65 -10.76
CA ARG A 321 2.99 30.33 -11.64
C ARG A 321 2.51 31.73 -12.03
N HIS A 322 1.24 31.86 -12.42
CA HIS A 322 0.62 33.14 -12.72
C HIS A 322 0.67 34.11 -11.52
N ALA A 323 0.28 33.64 -10.33
CA ALA A 323 0.30 34.45 -9.11
C ALA A 323 1.71 34.93 -8.71
N THR A 324 2.76 34.16 -9.04
CA THR A 324 4.15 34.50 -8.75
C THR A 324 4.83 35.30 -9.86
N GLY A 325 4.11 35.65 -10.94
CA GLY A 325 4.65 36.41 -12.07
C GLY A 325 5.46 35.61 -13.09
N ASP A 326 5.33 34.29 -13.08
CA ASP A 326 5.79 33.43 -14.18
C ASP A 326 4.71 33.39 -15.24
N TRP A 327 4.88 34.19 -16.28
CA TRP A 327 3.88 34.40 -17.34
C TRP A 327 3.85 33.29 -18.41
N GLY A 328 4.76 32.31 -18.33
CA GLY A 328 4.89 31.24 -19.31
C GLY A 328 5.36 31.73 -20.69
N GLU A 329 4.89 31.07 -21.74
CA GLU A 329 5.29 31.25 -23.13
C GLU A 329 4.45 32.34 -23.83
N ILE A 330 4.66 33.60 -23.44
CA ILE A 330 4.04 34.81 -24.05
C ILE A 330 5.05 35.66 -24.82
N SER A 331 4.57 36.63 -25.61
CA SER A 331 5.45 37.56 -26.33
C SER A 331 6.16 38.54 -25.37
N ASN A 332 7.27 39.14 -25.82
CA ASN A 332 7.96 40.17 -25.03
C ASN A 332 7.04 41.38 -24.75
N ASP A 333 6.18 41.74 -25.70
CA ASP A 333 5.24 42.86 -25.56
C ASP A 333 4.19 42.57 -24.47
N ASP A 334 3.69 41.34 -24.40
CA ASP A 334 2.77 40.89 -23.35
C ASP A 334 3.48 40.82 -21.99
N TRP A 335 4.74 40.38 -21.98
CA TRP A 335 5.55 40.32 -20.77
C TRP A 335 5.77 41.73 -20.18
N ASP A 336 6.16 42.69 -21.02
CA ASP A 336 6.32 44.09 -20.61
C ASP A 336 4.98 44.69 -20.15
N SER A 337 3.88 44.35 -20.82
CA SER A 337 2.52 44.75 -20.43
C SER A 337 2.16 44.22 -19.04
N ASN A 338 2.49 42.96 -18.72
CA ASN A 338 2.28 42.40 -17.39
C ASN A 338 3.13 43.10 -16.32
N GLN A 339 4.41 43.40 -16.59
CA GLN A 339 5.25 44.11 -15.62
C GLN A 339 4.71 45.51 -15.29
N GLN A 340 4.20 46.22 -16.30
CA GLN A 340 3.56 47.52 -16.08
C GLN A 340 2.28 47.34 -15.25
N ALA A 341 1.44 46.36 -15.60
CA ALA A 341 0.19 46.04 -14.92
C ALA A 341 0.37 45.49 -13.49
N LEU A 342 1.56 45.06 -13.07
CA LEU A 342 1.82 44.76 -11.65
C LEU A 342 1.80 46.02 -10.78
N SER A 343 2.17 47.17 -11.35
CA SER A 343 2.23 48.47 -10.67
C SER A 343 1.10 49.44 -11.08
N ALA A 344 0.36 49.11 -12.14
CA ALA A 344 -0.71 49.91 -12.73
C ALA A 344 -2.00 49.08 -12.93
N GLU A 345 -3.16 49.74 -13.07
CA GLU A 345 -4.44 49.07 -13.34
C GLU A 345 -4.50 48.55 -14.80
N GLY A 346 -3.91 47.38 -15.04
CA GLY A 346 -3.98 46.64 -16.31
C GLY A 346 -4.33 45.17 -16.10
N ARG A 347 -4.84 44.49 -17.12
CA ARG A 347 -5.08 43.04 -17.09
C ARG A 347 -3.75 42.30 -17.09
N LEU A 348 -3.71 41.14 -16.44
CA LEU A 348 -2.56 40.24 -16.47
C LEU A 348 -2.88 39.01 -17.32
N PHE A 349 -1.93 38.57 -18.13
CA PHE A 349 -2.09 37.45 -19.04
C PHE A 349 -0.92 36.48 -18.95
N SER A 350 -1.19 35.21 -18.70
CA SER A 350 -0.22 34.13 -18.89
C SER A 350 -0.67 33.17 -19.98
N GLY A 351 0.29 32.63 -20.72
CA GLY A 351 0.09 31.52 -21.65
C GLY A 351 1.03 30.38 -21.31
N TYR A 352 0.53 29.16 -21.21
CA TYR A 352 1.33 27.98 -20.90
C TYR A 352 1.18 26.91 -21.97
N ASP A 353 2.30 26.29 -22.36
CA ASP A 353 2.27 25.03 -23.11
C ASP A 353 1.75 23.90 -22.18
N ILE A 354 0.77 23.16 -22.66
CA ILE A 354 0.16 22.01 -21.98
C ILE A 354 0.15 20.80 -22.92
N ASP A 355 0.09 19.60 -22.34
CA ASP A 355 -0.14 18.35 -23.08
C ASP A 355 -1.32 17.64 -22.41
N ALA A 356 -2.54 18.05 -22.77
CA ALA A 356 -3.78 17.58 -22.14
C ALA A 356 -4.84 17.31 -23.21
N GLY A 357 -4.87 16.05 -23.69
CA GLY A 357 -5.75 15.66 -24.80
C GLY A 357 -5.21 16.17 -26.14
N ASP A 358 -6.07 16.83 -26.91
CA ASP A 358 -5.68 17.48 -28.18
C ASP A 358 -5.25 18.96 -27.98
N GLU A 359 -5.28 19.46 -26.75
CA GLU A 359 -5.02 20.86 -26.42
C GLU A 359 -3.55 21.08 -26.06
N THR A 360 -2.98 22.14 -26.63
CA THR A 360 -1.54 22.46 -26.49
C THR A 360 -1.26 23.73 -25.71
N ARG A 361 -2.31 24.52 -25.40
CA ARG A 361 -2.17 25.84 -24.79
C ARG A 361 -3.23 26.08 -23.72
N LEU A 362 -2.80 26.71 -22.62
CA LEU A 362 -3.66 27.18 -21.54
C LEU A 362 -3.44 28.67 -21.31
N TRP A 363 -4.51 29.44 -21.21
CA TRP A 363 -4.48 30.86 -20.91
C TRP A 363 -5.02 31.13 -19.51
N ILE A 364 -4.34 32.03 -18.78
CA ILE A 364 -4.80 32.54 -17.48
C ILE A 364 -4.84 34.05 -17.56
N ILE A 365 -6.02 34.62 -17.35
CA ILE A 365 -6.25 36.07 -17.43
C ILE A 365 -6.77 36.56 -16.08
N THR A 366 -6.11 37.54 -15.49
CA THR A 366 -6.61 38.25 -14.31
C THR A 366 -7.09 39.65 -14.70
N GLU A 367 -8.32 39.98 -14.33
CA GLU A 367 -8.95 41.27 -14.64
C GLU A 367 -8.23 42.44 -13.98
N VAL A 368 -8.47 43.65 -14.51
CA VAL A 368 -7.81 44.90 -14.12
C VAL A 368 -7.88 45.15 -12.61
N ASP A 369 -9.03 44.89 -12.00
CA ASP A 369 -9.31 45.08 -10.58
C ASP A 369 -8.92 43.89 -9.70
N ARG A 370 -8.29 42.86 -10.29
CA ARG A 370 -7.91 41.61 -9.62
C ARG A 370 -9.10 40.85 -9.01
N SER A 371 -10.34 41.17 -9.42
CA SER A 371 -11.54 40.55 -8.84
C SER A 371 -11.77 39.12 -9.33
N VAL A 372 -11.31 38.81 -10.55
CA VAL A 372 -11.52 37.51 -11.19
C VAL A 372 -10.27 37.09 -11.96
N THR A 373 -9.89 35.82 -11.80
CA THR A 373 -8.91 35.13 -12.63
C THR A 373 -9.61 34.01 -13.41
N THR A 374 -9.58 34.09 -14.74
CA THR A 374 -10.18 33.09 -15.64
C THR A 374 -9.09 32.20 -16.21
N ILE A 375 -9.27 30.88 -16.12
CA ILE A 375 -8.43 29.87 -16.76
C ILE A 375 -9.22 29.28 -17.93
N MET A 376 -8.64 29.34 -19.13
CA MET A 376 -9.33 28.99 -20.36
C MET A 376 -8.39 28.44 -21.43
N LEU A 377 -8.93 27.75 -22.42
CA LEU A 377 -8.20 27.39 -23.63
C LEU A 377 -8.24 28.57 -24.63
N PRO A 378 -7.29 28.70 -25.56
CA PRO A 378 -7.35 29.72 -26.61
C PRO A 378 -8.60 29.65 -27.47
N SER A 379 -9.20 28.47 -27.61
CA SER A 379 -10.46 28.23 -28.34
C SER A 379 -11.69 28.78 -27.61
N ASP A 380 -11.59 29.03 -26.31
CA ASP A 380 -12.68 29.58 -25.48
C ASP A 380 -12.67 31.12 -25.40
N TYR A 381 -11.64 31.77 -25.94
CA TYR A 381 -11.44 33.23 -25.95
C TYR A 381 -11.80 33.82 -27.32
#